data_AF-A0A2V8MJB6-F1
#
_entry.id   AF-A0A2V8MJB6-F1
#
_cell.length_a   1.000
_cell.length_b   1.000
_cell.length_c   1.000
_cell.angle_alpha   90.00
_cell.angle_beta   90.00
_cell.angle_gamma   90.00
#
_symmetry.space_group_name_H-M   'P 1'
#
loop_
_entity.id
_entity.type
_entity.pdbx_description
1 polymer ?
#
loop_
_entity_poly.entity_id
_entity_poly.type
_entity_poly.pdbx_seq_one_letter_code
_entity_poly.pdbx_strand_id
1 'polypeptide(L)'
;MKRCPKCNRQYTDETLRFCLEDGSPLFSAHDSEAPPTEIMPPRGSPTLKSSSPTVPSYLSGGGIGSEQRAVRQTNPLLTAGVIAIAVLLLALVGIAAFFVLRQSGGNESAQANQGPSPSPGNRGNQKTPQATPSSDEISSTNSQTSSPLKITASASSVRLALQANTYYASNAIDGKRTTAWIEGVDGPGLGEWIRFDFDREINLHRILIQPGYFKSPQIWAENNRLASVTAYFSDGSSRDLNFTDHMDSQRVDLGSIKTRWVKLVIKSVYFGANPGPTDDTGLSEIAFEWD
;
A
#
# COMPACT_ATOMS: atom_id res chain seq x y z
N MET A 1 -22.21 17.54 -28.78
CA MET A 1 -22.35 18.75 -27.91
C MET A 1 -22.45 18.36 -26.45
N LYS A 2 -21.58 18.92 -25.60
CA LYS A 2 -21.49 18.67 -24.16
C LYS A 2 -22.10 19.83 -23.37
N ARG A 3 -22.79 19.57 -22.25
CA ARG A 3 -23.44 20.61 -21.41
C ARG A 3 -23.02 20.48 -19.94
N CYS A 4 -22.70 21.60 -19.31
CA CYS A 4 -22.44 21.65 -17.87
C CYS A 4 -23.77 21.67 -17.08
N PRO A 5 -23.96 20.82 -16.07
CA PRO A 5 -25.18 20.79 -15.26
C PRO A 5 -25.29 21.97 -14.28
N LYS A 6 -24.19 22.66 -13.96
CA LYS A 6 -24.18 23.77 -12.98
C LYS A 6 -24.35 25.14 -13.62
N CYS A 7 -23.50 25.49 -14.58
CA CYS A 7 -23.53 26.80 -15.23
C CYS A 7 -24.35 26.82 -16.54
N ASN A 8 -24.86 25.67 -16.96
CA ASN A 8 -25.68 25.50 -18.15
C ASN A 8 -25.01 25.81 -19.50
N ARG A 9 -23.70 26.03 -19.51
CA ARG A 9 -22.90 26.36 -20.69
C ARG A 9 -22.73 25.14 -21.59
N GLN A 10 -22.75 25.38 -22.89
CA GLN A 10 -22.60 24.35 -23.91
C GLN A 10 -21.23 24.44 -24.55
N TYR A 11 -20.63 23.27 -24.79
CA TYR A 11 -19.33 23.12 -25.44
C TYR A 11 -19.50 22.29 -26.71
N THR A 12 -18.95 22.81 -27.81
CA THR A 12 -18.94 22.13 -29.11
C THR A 12 -17.78 21.13 -29.22
N ASP A 13 -16.74 21.30 -28.41
CA ASP A 13 -15.61 20.38 -28.32
C ASP A 13 -16.00 19.11 -27.53
N GLU A 14 -15.93 17.96 -28.19
CA GLU A 14 -16.32 16.67 -27.61
C GLU A 14 -15.20 16.01 -26.79
N THR A 15 -13.96 16.52 -26.90
CA THR A 15 -12.81 16.03 -26.10
C THR A 15 -12.82 16.59 -24.68
N LEU A 16 -13.57 17.67 -24.45
CA LEU A 16 -13.65 18.40 -23.19
C LEU A 16 -14.52 17.63 -22.17
N ARG A 17 -13.89 17.22 -21.05
CA ARG A 17 -14.55 16.41 -20.00
C ARG A 17 -15.07 17.22 -18.81
N PHE A 18 -14.55 18.41 -18.59
CA PHE A 18 -14.88 19.26 -17.44
C PHE A 18 -15.18 20.69 -17.88
N CYS A 19 -16.08 21.37 -17.17
CA CYS A 19 -16.40 22.77 -17.41
C CYS A 19 -15.18 23.65 -17.12
N LEU A 20 -14.83 24.55 -18.04
CA LEU A 20 -13.66 25.43 -17.90
C LEU A 20 -13.82 26.50 -16.81
N GLU A 21 -15.03 26.70 -16.30
CA GLU A 21 -15.36 27.80 -15.39
C GLU A 21 -15.62 27.32 -13.97
N ASP A 22 -16.17 26.12 -13.81
CA ASP A 22 -16.55 25.56 -12.50
C ASP A 22 -15.98 24.16 -12.22
N GLY A 23 -15.26 23.55 -13.17
CA GLY A 23 -14.65 22.22 -13.03
C GLY A 23 -15.63 21.03 -13.02
N SER A 24 -16.94 21.25 -13.18
CA SER A 24 -17.94 20.18 -13.14
C SER A 24 -17.84 19.27 -14.38
N PRO A 25 -18.08 17.96 -14.26
CA PRO A 25 -18.07 17.06 -15.40
C PRO A 25 -19.14 17.44 -16.42
N LEU A 26 -18.80 17.40 -17.71
CA LEU A 26 -19.71 17.69 -18.82
C LEU A 26 -20.36 16.41 -19.35
N PHE A 27 -21.66 16.46 -19.63
CA PHE A 27 -22.44 15.31 -20.13
C PHE A 27 -22.82 15.50 -21.60
N SER A 28 -22.77 14.44 -22.42
CA SER A 28 -23.34 14.46 -23.78
C SER A 28 -24.77 13.97 -23.74
N ALA A 29 -25.61 14.49 -24.64
CA ALA A 29 -26.94 13.92 -24.91
C ALA A 29 -26.87 12.46 -25.44
N HIS A 30 -25.73 12.02 -25.97
CA HIS A 30 -25.48 10.63 -26.39
C HIS A 30 -25.13 9.67 -25.25
N ASP A 31 -24.82 10.15 -24.04
CA ASP A 31 -24.47 9.29 -22.90
C ASP A 31 -25.73 8.81 -22.13
N SER A 32 -26.94 9.18 -22.59
CA SER A 32 -28.23 8.84 -21.96
C SER A 32 -28.93 7.63 -22.60
N GLU A 33 -28.37 7.05 -23.66
CA GLU A 33 -28.94 5.86 -24.30
C GLU A 33 -28.09 4.64 -23.93
N ALA A 34 -28.56 3.90 -22.92
CA ALA A 34 -28.00 2.59 -22.63
C ALA A 34 -28.15 1.70 -23.89
N PRO A 35 -27.10 0.98 -24.34
CA PRO A 35 -27.26 0.08 -25.46
C PRO A 35 -28.30 -1.00 -25.10
N PRO A 36 -29.23 -1.33 -26.01
CA PRO A 36 -30.21 -2.39 -25.77
C PRO A 36 -29.46 -3.72 -25.69
N THR A 37 -29.22 -4.22 -24.48
CA THR A 37 -28.67 -5.57 -24.32
C THR A 37 -29.74 -6.59 -24.64
N GLU A 38 -29.44 -7.33 -25.71
CA GLU A 38 -30.18 -8.44 -26.32
C GLU A 38 -30.66 -9.51 -25.35
N ILE A 39 -31.82 -10.03 -25.73
CA ILE A 39 -32.47 -11.24 -25.24
C ILE A 39 -31.52 -12.44 -25.43
N MET A 40 -31.33 -13.22 -24.36
CA MET A 40 -30.54 -14.45 -24.35
C MET A 40 -31.21 -15.54 -25.23
N PRO A 41 -30.57 -16.07 -26.29
CA PRO A 41 -31.14 -17.17 -27.07
C PRO A 41 -31.02 -18.51 -26.31
N PRO A 42 -31.97 -19.45 -26.48
CA PRO A 42 -31.96 -20.71 -25.76
C PRO A 42 -30.82 -21.63 -26.26
N ARG A 43 -30.30 -22.44 -25.32
CA ARG A 43 -29.21 -23.41 -25.56
C ARG A 43 -29.60 -24.45 -26.62
N GLY A 44 -28.75 -24.64 -27.62
CA GLY A 44 -28.78 -25.84 -28.46
C GLY A 44 -27.75 -25.86 -29.60
N SER A 45 -26.88 -26.89 -29.55
CA SER A 45 -26.04 -27.48 -30.62
C SER A 45 -24.51 -27.23 -30.56
N PRO A 46 -23.66 -28.25 -30.81
CA PRO A 46 -22.21 -28.17 -30.61
C PRO A 46 -21.42 -27.65 -31.83
N THR A 47 -20.42 -26.82 -31.51
CA THR A 47 -19.13 -26.47 -32.15
C THR A 47 -18.96 -26.54 -33.68
N LEU A 48 -18.61 -25.40 -34.28
CA LEU A 48 -17.61 -25.33 -35.37
C LEU A 48 -16.63 -24.18 -35.10
N LYS A 49 -15.33 -24.45 -35.28
CA LYS A 49 -14.24 -23.45 -35.15
C LYS A 49 -14.41 -22.39 -36.24
N SER A 50 -14.46 -21.11 -35.84
CA SER A 50 -14.47 -20.00 -36.78
C SER A 50 -13.07 -19.80 -37.38
N SER A 51 -13.01 -19.71 -38.71
CA SER A 51 -11.81 -19.39 -39.49
C SER A 51 -11.43 -17.92 -39.31
N SER A 52 -10.12 -17.67 -39.15
CA SER A 52 -9.50 -16.35 -38.98
C SER A 52 -9.96 -15.31 -40.01
N PRO A 53 -10.07 -14.01 -39.64
CA PRO A 53 -10.48 -12.98 -40.57
C PRO A 53 -9.40 -12.70 -41.64
N THR A 54 -9.84 -12.71 -42.89
CA THR A 54 -9.12 -12.30 -44.09
C THR A 54 -8.65 -10.86 -44.00
N VAL A 55 -7.34 -10.63 -44.14
CA VAL A 55 -6.73 -9.30 -44.24
C VAL A 55 -6.92 -8.76 -45.67
N PRO A 56 -7.52 -7.57 -45.88
CA PRO A 56 -7.53 -6.94 -47.19
C PRO A 56 -6.14 -6.44 -47.56
N SER A 57 -5.63 -6.90 -48.70
CA SER A 57 -4.44 -6.35 -49.36
C SER A 57 -4.87 -5.16 -50.20
N TYR A 58 -4.45 -3.94 -49.83
CA TYR A 58 -4.41 -2.82 -50.75
C TYR A 58 -2.97 -2.42 -51.05
N LEU A 59 -2.77 -2.20 -52.34
CA LEU A 59 -1.53 -1.97 -53.05
C LEU A 59 -0.88 -0.63 -52.70
N SER A 60 0.45 -0.67 -52.91
CA SER A 60 1.39 0.45 -53.03
C SER A 60 0.83 1.68 -53.73
N GLY A 61 1.04 2.83 -53.10
CA GLY A 61 1.07 4.14 -53.73
C GLY A 61 2.00 5.03 -52.90
N GLY A 62 3.17 5.35 -53.46
CA GLY A 62 4.22 6.11 -52.79
C GLY A 62 3.80 7.52 -52.40
N GLY A 63 4.25 7.95 -51.23
CA GLY A 63 4.13 9.33 -50.75
C GLY A 63 5.16 9.53 -49.64
N ILE A 64 6.26 10.18 -50.00
CA ILE A 64 7.31 10.64 -49.07
C ILE A 64 6.66 11.66 -48.13
N GLY A 65 6.52 11.29 -46.86
CA GLY A 65 6.02 12.15 -45.79
C GLY A 65 6.86 11.92 -44.55
N SER A 66 7.75 12.87 -44.30
CA SER A 66 8.73 12.95 -43.20
C SER A 66 8.21 12.48 -41.84
N GLU A 67 8.94 11.55 -41.22
CA GLU A 67 8.92 11.32 -39.78
C GLU A 67 9.27 12.62 -39.03
N GLN A 68 8.29 13.29 -38.43
CA GLN A 68 8.57 14.21 -37.34
C GLN A 68 8.51 13.45 -36.02
N ARG A 69 9.66 12.89 -35.67
CA ARG A 69 10.01 12.51 -34.29
C ARG A 69 9.83 13.75 -33.42
N ALA A 70 8.85 13.74 -32.52
CA ALA A 70 8.63 14.82 -31.58
C ALA A 70 9.85 14.97 -30.65
N VAL A 71 10.73 15.91 -30.99
CA VAL A 71 11.80 16.37 -30.11
C VAL A 71 11.14 17.15 -28.99
N ARG A 72 11.19 16.62 -27.77
CA ARG A 72 10.77 17.30 -26.54
C ARG A 72 11.55 18.59 -26.40
N GLN A 73 10.90 19.73 -26.67
CA GLN A 73 11.49 21.05 -26.44
C GLN A 73 11.65 21.25 -24.93
N THR A 74 12.89 21.19 -24.45
CA THR A 74 13.26 21.60 -23.08
C THR A 74 13.69 23.06 -23.11
N ASN A 75 13.00 23.90 -22.33
CA ASN A 75 13.34 25.32 -22.19
C ASN A 75 14.74 25.49 -21.58
N PRO A 76 15.74 26.05 -22.29
CA PRO A 76 17.14 26.08 -21.85
C PRO A 76 17.39 27.01 -20.64
N LEU A 77 16.43 27.89 -20.32
CA LEU A 77 16.49 28.78 -19.16
C LEU A 77 16.27 28.05 -17.83
N LEU A 78 15.47 26.97 -17.81
CA LEU A 78 15.19 26.21 -16.60
C LEU A 78 16.34 25.24 -16.25
N THR A 79 17.02 24.70 -17.26
CA THR A 79 18.17 23.80 -17.06
C THR A 79 19.41 24.55 -16.57
N ALA A 80 19.65 25.77 -17.06
CA ALA A 80 20.77 26.60 -16.57
C ALA A 80 20.58 27.05 -15.11
N GLY A 81 19.33 27.38 -14.72
CA GLY A 81 19.01 27.76 -13.34
C GLY A 81 19.23 26.61 -12.33
N VAL A 82 18.81 25.39 -12.68
CA VAL A 82 19.00 24.21 -11.82
C VAL A 82 20.48 23.85 -11.68
N ILE A 83 21.27 23.96 -12.75
CA ILE A 83 22.73 23.71 -12.70
C ILE A 83 23.44 24.76 -11.84
N ALA A 84 23.07 26.04 -11.96
CA ALA A 84 23.66 27.10 -11.12
C ALA A 84 23.35 26.90 -9.63
N ILE A 85 22.11 26.53 -9.29
CA ILE A 85 21.72 26.23 -7.91
C ILE A 85 22.42 24.98 -7.39
N ALA A 86 22.55 23.92 -8.20
CA ALA A 86 23.26 22.70 -7.80
C ALA A 86 24.76 22.96 -7.54
N VAL A 87 25.42 23.77 -8.36
CA VAL A 87 26.81 24.18 -8.15
C VAL A 87 26.96 25.03 -6.88
N LEU A 88 26.03 25.93 -6.62
CA LEU A 88 26.03 26.75 -5.41
C LEU A 88 25.86 25.89 -4.14
N LEU A 89 24.96 24.90 -4.17
CA LEU A 89 24.76 23.98 -3.05
C LEU A 89 25.99 23.08 -2.82
N LEU A 90 26.63 22.59 -3.87
CA LEU A 90 27.87 21.82 -3.75
C LEU A 90 29.03 22.66 -3.18
N ALA A 91 29.13 23.93 -3.58
CA ALA A 91 30.11 24.84 -3.01
C ALA A 91 29.88 25.08 -1.51
N LEU A 92 28.62 25.27 -1.09
CA LEU A 92 28.26 25.44 0.32
C LEU A 92 28.57 24.20 1.17
N VAL A 93 28.28 22.99 0.65
CA VAL A 93 28.63 21.72 1.32
C VAL A 93 30.15 21.56 1.42
N GLY A 94 30.90 21.92 0.38
CA GLY A 94 32.36 21.91 0.40
C GLY A 94 32.96 22.85 1.44
N ILE A 95 32.40 24.07 1.57
CA ILE A 95 32.83 25.06 2.58
C ILE A 95 32.54 24.54 4.01
N ALA A 96 31.36 23.94 4.23
CA ALA A 96 31.01 23.35 5.52
C ALA A 96 31.92 22.18 5.90
N ALA A 97 32.20 21.27 4.96
CA ALA A 97 33.12 20.14 5.17
C ALA A 97 34.55 20.62 5.46
N PHE A 98 35.03 21.66 4.76
CA PHE A 98 36.33 22.26 5.01
C PHE A 98 36.43 22.87 6.42
N PHE A 99 35.37 23.51 6.91
CA PHE A 99 35.34 24.07 8.27
C PHE A 99 35.33 23.01 9.36
N VAL A 100 34.59 21.90 9.16
CA VAL A 100 34.57 20.77 10.10
C VAL A 100 35.94 20.06 10.14
N LEU A 101 36.57 19.85 8.97
CA LEU A 101 37.89 19.23 8.89
C LEU A 101 39.01 20.13 9.44
N ARG A 102 38.82 21.46 9.50
CA ARG A 102 39.77 22.38 10.14
C ARG A 102 39.59 22.55 11.65
N GLN A 103 38.47 22.11 12.23
CA GLN A 103 38.23 22.22 13.69
C GLN A 103 38.70 21.01 14.50
N SER A 104 39.03 19.87 13.88
CA SER A 104 39.61 18.72 14.59
C SER A 104 41.14 18.83 14.71
N GLY A 105 41.58 19.79 15.52
CA GLY A 105 42.94 19.86 16.03
C GLY A 105 42.95 20.39 17.46
N GLY A 106 42.85 19.49 18.44
CA GLY A 106 43.03 19.86 19.85
C GLY A 106 42.49 18.87 20.89
N ASN A 107 43.43 18.11 21.48
CA ASN A 107 43.51 17.66 22.87
C ASN A 107 43.04 16.24 23.26
N GLU A 108 44.03 15.36 23.36
CA GLU A 108 44.15 14.32 24.39
C GLU A 108 44.51 14.95 25.76
N SER A 109 43.99 14.40 26.85
CA SER A 109 44.66 14.34 28.15
C SER A 109 44.05 13.22 29.00
N ALA A 110 44.93 12.34 29.48
CA ALA A 110 44.68 11.19 30.34
C ALA A 110 44.51 11.57 31.81
N GLN A 111 43.84 10.71 32.60
CA GLN A 111 44.29 10.45 33.98
C GLN A 111 43.90 9.06 34.49
N ALA A 112 44.91 8.39 35.05
CA ALA A 112 44.90 7.07 35.65
C ALA A 112 45.00 7.15 37.19
N ASN A 113 44.51 6.14 37.90
CA ASN A 113 45.01 5.72 39.23
C ASN A 113 44.51 4.29 39.52
N GLN A 114 45.37 3.26 39.39
CA GLN A 114 46.28 2.63 40.37
C GLN A 114 45.59 1.77 41.47
N GLY A 115 45.98 0.47 41.52
CA GLY A 115 45.46 -0.63 42.37
C GLY A 115 45.96 -0.62 43.84
N PRO A 116 46.18 -1.77 44.56
CA PRO A 116 46.55 -3.11 44.07
C PRO A 116 45.88 -4.36 44.75
N SER A 117 46.20 -5.55 44.21
CA SER A 117 45.98 -6.93 44.73
C SER A 117 47.06 -7.34 45.76
N PRO A 118 46.99 -8.45 46.56
CA PRO A 118 47.13 -9.85 46.06
C PRO A 118 46.37 -10.99 46.82
N SER A 119 45.97 -12.03 46.06
CA SER A 119 45.93 -13.53 46.22
C SER A 119 46.12 -14.27 47.58
N PRO A 120 46.04 -15.64 47.66
CA PRO A 120 45.07 -16.65 47.17
C PRO A 120 44.77 -17.78 48.21
N GLY A 121 43.78 -18.69 47.99
CA GLY A 121 43.78 -19.98 48.70
C GLY A 121 42.51 -20.86 48.75
N ASN A 122 42.51 -21.92 47.92
CA ASN A 122 42.36 -23.35 48.27
C ASN A 122 41.00 -24.01 48.70
N ARG A 123 40.66 -25.06 47.91
CA ARG A 123 40.13 -26.42 48.25
C ARG A 123 38.86 -26.65 49.08
N GLY A 124 37.96 -27.46 48.51
CA GLY A 124 37.15 -28.44 49.26
C GLY A 124 35.96 -29.07 48.52
N ASN A 125 36.13 -30.32 48.04
CA ASN A 125 35.21 -31.49 48.00
C ASN A 125 33.74 -31.33 48.52
N GLN A 126 32.68 -32.02 48.09
CA GLN A 126 32.50 -33.41 47.61
C GLN A 126 31.01 -33.70 47.23
N LYS A 127 30.81 -34.68 46.32
CA LYS A 127 29.78 -35.76 46.27
C LYS A 127 28.29 -35.51 45.88
N THR A 128 27.93 -36.13 44.75
CA THR A 128 26.67 -36.81 44.34
C THR A 128 26.34 -38.04 45.25
N PRO A 129 25.14 -38.71 45.24
CA PRO A 129 24.40 -39.21 44.05
C PRO A 129 22.83 -39.33 44.09
N GLN A 130 22.25 -39.29 42.88
CA GLN A 130 21.18 -40.12 42.25
C GLN A 130 20.01 -40.75 43.05
N ALA A 131 18.77 -40.55 42.54
CA ALA A 131 17.73 -41.59 42.39
C ALA A 131 16.63 -41.19 41.38
N THR A 132 16.34 -42.11 40.44
CA THR A 132 15.21 -42.16 39.50
C THR A 132 13.95 -42.68 40.21
N PRO A 133 12.74 -42.54 39.64
CA PRO A 133 12.11 -43.75 39.09
C PRO A 133 11.35 -43.55 37.75
N SER A 134 11.05 -44.72 37.20
CA SER A 134 10.70 -45.08 35.83
C SER A 134 9.29 -44.70 35.31
N SER A 135 9.17 -45.03 34.03
CA SER A 135 8.14 -44.91 32.99
C SER A 135 6.78 -45.58 33.23
N ASP A 136 5.89 -45.30 32.24
CA ASP A 136 4.63 -45.94 31.82
C ASP A 136 3.42 -45.02 32.11
N GLU A 137 2.48 -44.66 31.23
CA GLU A 137 2.07 -45.08 29.89
C GLU A 137 1.15 -43.98 29.30
N ILE A 138 1.20 -43.79 27.99
CA ILE A 138 0.10 -43.48 27.05
C ILE A 138 -1.01 -42.52 27.53
N SER A 139 -0.91 -41.27 27.10
CA SER A 139 -2.08 -40.50 26.62
C SER A 139 -1.63 -39.55 25.53
N SER A 140 -1.65 -40.07 24.30
CA SER A 140 -1.65 -39.28 23.07
C SER A 140 -3.01 -38.57 22.94
N THR A 141 -3.21 -37.55 23.76
CA THR A 141 -4.36 -36.65 23.69
C THR A 141 -3.93 -35.40 22.92
N ASN A 142 -4.16 -35.45 21.60
CA ASN A 142 -4.40 -34.30 20.73
C ASN A 142 -3.53 -33.04 20.96
N SER A 143 -2.23 -33.10 20.64
CA SER A 143 -1.41 -31.90 20.39
C SER A 143 -1.66 -31.35 18.99
N GLN A 144 -2.90 -30.94 18.71
CA GLN A 144 -3.18 -29.96 17.68
C GLN A 144 -3.32 -28.62 18.41
N THR A 145 -2.68 -27.57 17.88
CA THR A 145 -2.75 -26.15 18.31
C THR A 145 -1.62 -25.65 19.22
N SER A 146 -0.48 -25.27 18.62
CA SER A 146 0.36 -24.18 19.16
C SER A 146 1.25 -23.48 18.12
N SER A 147 1.16 -23.82 16.83
CA SER A 147 1.88 -23.03 15.82
C SER A 147 1.21 -21.66 15.66
N PRO A 148 1.99 -20.57 15.62
CA PRO A 148 1.45 -19.25 15.28
C PRO A 148 0.67 -19.30 13.97
N LEU A 149 -0.44 -18.55 13.89
CA LEU A 149 -1.19 -18.43 12.65
C LEU A 149 -0.30 -17.78 11.59
N LYS A 150 -0.09 -18.45 10.45
CA LYS A 150 0.61 -17.81 9.33
C LYS A 150 -0.41 -17.06 8.49
N ILE A 151 -0.08 -15.80 8.21
CA ILE A 151 -0.91 -14.88 7.44
C ILE A 151 -0.09 -14.42 6.25
N THR A 152 -0.71 -14.45 5.07
CA THR A 152 -0.16 -13.84 3.86
C THR A 152 -1.09 -12.74 3.38
N ALA A 153 -0.55 -11.72 2.74
CA ALA A 153 -1.32 -10.58 2.26
C ALA A 153 -1.14 -10.38 0.75
N SER A 154 -2.23 -10.01 0.08
CA SER A 154 -2.27 -9.63 -1.34
C SER A 154 -3.19 -8.42 -1.53
N ALA A 155 -3.04 -7.69 -2.63
CA ALA A 155 -3.87 -6.50 -2.91
C ALA A 155 -4.16 -6.36 -4.40
N SER A 156 -5.20 -5.60 -4.74
CA SER A 156 -5.54 -5.23 -6.13
C SER A 156 -4.47 -4.37 -6.80
N SER A 157 -3.90 -3.46 -6.01
CA SER A 157 -2.84 -2.55 -6.45
C SER A 157 -1.89 -2.25 -5.30
N VAL A 158 -0.73 -1.72 -5.67
CA VAL A 158 0.32 -1.30 -4.75
C VAL A 158 0.97 -0.05 -5.34
N ARG A 159 1.09 1.01 -4.54
CA ARG A 159 1.86 2.19 -4.91
C ARG A 159 3.31 1.81 -5.22
N LEU A 160 3.86 2.42 -6.27
CA LEU A 160 5.27 2.25 -6.60
C LEU A 160 6.16 2.70 -5.44
N ALA A 161 7.20 1.91 -5.18
CA ALA A 161 8.19 2.24 -4.16
C ALA A 161 8.81 3.61 -4.41
N LEU A 162 8.98 4.40 -3.35
CA LEU A 162 9.58 5.72 -3.40
C LEU A 162 10.77 5.79 -2.45
N GLN A 163 11.96 5.98 -3.03
CA GLN A 163 13.24 5.89 -2.32
C GLN A 163 13.38 4.53 -1.60
N ALA A 164 13.56 4.53 -0.28
CA ALA A 164 13.67 3.33 0.53
C ALA A 164 12.31 2.79 1.03
N ASN A 165 11.18 3.45 0.71
CA ASN A 165 9.86 3.02 1.18
C ASN A 165 9.23 2.04 0.19
N THR A 166 8.72 0.95 0.73
CA THR A 166 7.86 -0.01 0.02
C THR A 166 6.42 0.14 0.50
N TYR A 167 5.47 -0.34 -0.30
CA TYR A 167 4.04 -0.19 -0.03
C TYR A 167 3.23 -1.49 -0.25
N TYR A 168 3.90 -2.65 -0.21
CA TYR A 168 3.29 -3.94 -0.48
C TYR A 168 2.21 -4.32 0.55
N ALA A 169 1.29 -5.19 0.17
CA ALA A 169 0.26 -5.72 1.08
C ALA A 169 0.84 -6.33 2.38
N SER A 170 2.03 -6.93 2.31
CA SER A 170 2.72 -7.50 3.47
C SER A 170 3.06 -6.46 4.54
N ASN A 171 3.21 -5.19 4.17
CA ASN A 171 3.52 -4.12 5.12
C ASN A 171 2.38 -3.82 6.09
N ALA A 172 1.17 -4.34 5.85
CA ALA A 172 0.04 -4.22 6.76
C ALA A 172 0.02 -5.30 7.86
N ILE A 173 0.93 -6.28 7.81
CA ILE A 173 1.02 -7.39 8.77
C ILE A 173 2.47 -7.63 9.19
N ASP A 174 3.35 -6.63 9.06
CA ASP A 174 4.78 -6.78 9.31
C ASP A 174 5.19 -6.37 10.73
N GLY A 175 4.22 -5.92 11.54
CA GLY A 175 4.41 -5.51 12.92
C GLY A 175 5.01 -4.10 13.05
N LYS A 176 5.17 -3.34 11.95
CA LYS A 176 5.76 -2.01 11.96
C LYS A 176 4.72 -0.96 11.61
N ARG A 177 4.25 -0.27 12.65
CA ARG A 177 3.33 0.88 12.54
C ARG A 177 3.76 1.98 11.55
N THR A 178 5.05 2.09 11.21
CA THR A 178 5.56 3.15 10.32
C THR A 178 5.64 2.74 8.85
N THR A 179 5.32 1.48 8.52
CA THR A 179 5.10 1.01 7.15
C THR A 179 3.61 0.89 6.87
N ALA A 180 3.25 0.78 5.59
CA ALA A 180 1.86 0.59 5.19
C ALA A 180 1.77 -0.15 3.86
N TRP A 181 0.66 -0.85 3.65
CA TRP A 181 0.13 -1.01 2.31
C TRP A 181 -0.44 0.34 1.85
N ILE A 182 -0.13 0.73 0.62
CA ILE A 182 -0.74 1.90 -0.02
C ILE A 182 -1.23 1.42 -1.40
N GLU A 183 -2.50 1.65 -1.69
CA GLU A 183 -3.05 1.38 -3.02
C GLU A 183 -2.34 2.24 -4.09
N GLY A 184 -2.40 1.83 -5.36
CA GLY A 184 -1.60 2.45 -6.41
C GLY A 184 -2.38 2.90 -7.64
N VAL A 185 -3.68 3.14 -7.52
CA VAL A 185 -4.50 3.65 -8.62
C VAL A 185 -4.61 5.17 -8.55
N ASP A 186 -5.03 5.80 -9.63
CA ASP A 186 -5.27 7.25 -9.62
C ASP A 186 -6.48 7.59 -8.71
N GLY A 187 -6.30 8.55 -7.81
CA GLY A 187 -7.33 8.99 -6.87
C GLY A 187 -7.42 8.13 -5.60
N PRO A 188 -8.53 8.16 -4.86
CA PRO A 188 -8.63 7.65 -3.49
C PRO A 188 -8.66 6.12 -3.32
N GLY A 189 -8.51 5.35 -4.40
CA GLY A 189 -8.55 3.89 -4.32
C GLY A 189 -9.91 3.27 -3.96
N LEU A 190 -11.04 3.94 -4.24
CA LEU A 190 -12.36 3.33 -3.97
C LEU A 190 -12.54 2.04 -4.79
N GLY A 191 -12.93 0.95 -4.13
CA GLY A 191 -13.04 -0.37 -4.73
C GLY A 191 -11.73 -1.17 -4.76
N GLU A 192 -10.59 -0.54 -4.48
CA GLU A 192 -9.34 -1.26 -4.27
C GLU A 192 -9.43 -2.12 -3.01
N TRP A 193 -8.64 -3.19 -2.96
CA TRP A 193 -8.74 -4.16 -1.90
C TRP A 193 -7.40 -4.69 -1.45
N ILE A 194 -7.36 -5.08 -0.17
CA ILE A 194 -6.32 -5.88 0.45
C ILE A 194 -6.95 -7.12 1.06
N ARG A 195 -6.30 -8.26 0.90
CA ARG A 195 -6.75 -9.58 1.35
C ARG A 195 -5.68 -10.24 2.19
N PHE A 196 -6.12 -10.86 3.28
CA PHE A 196 -5.32 -11.61 4.21
C PHE A 196 -5.78 -13.07 4.18
N ASP A 197 -4.88 -13.98 3.81
CA ASP A 197 -5.14 -15.42 3.74
C ASP A 197 -4.46 -16.12 4.91
N PHE A 198 -5.23 -16.95 5.60
CA PHE A 198 -4.81 -17.73 6.76
C PHE A 198 -4.41 -19.15 6.35
N ASP A 199 -3.34 -19.68 6.96
CA ASP A 199 -2.89 -21.05 6.68
C ASP A 199 -3.88 -22.13 7.15
N ARG A 200 -4.81 -21.77 8.02
CA ARG A 200 -5.92 -22.61 8.49
C ARG A 200 -7.20 -21.79 8.65
N GLU A 201 -8.32 -22.50 8.77
CA GLU A 201 -9.60 -21.88 9.14
C GLU A 201 -9.57 -21.51 10.63
N ILE A 202 -10.02 -20.30 10.95
CA ILE A 202 -10.07 -19.76 12.31
C ILE A 202 -11.48 -19.28 12.64
N ASN A 203 -11.80 -19.15 13.92
CA ASN A 203 -12.96 -18.41 14.37
C ASN A 203 -12.52 -16.97 14.67
N LEU A 204 -12.77 -16.05 13.74
CA LEU A 204 -12.39 -14.65 13.86
C LEU A 204 -13.41 -13.89 14.70
N HIS A 205 -12.94 -13.21 15.74
CA HIS A 205 -13.80 -12.41 16.63
C HIS A 205 -13.69 -10.93 16.37
N ARG A 206 -12.50 -10.47 15.99
CA ARG A 206 -12.20 -9.05 16.00
C ARG A 206 -11.01 -8.70 15.12
N ILE A 207 -11.04 -7.48 14.62
CA ILE A 207 -9.93 -6.83 13.91
C ILE A 207 -9.39 -5.68 14.75
N LEU A 208 -8.07 -5.58 14.86
CA LEU A 208 -7.37 -4.36 15.26
C LEU A 208 -6.72 -3.76 14.02
N ILE A 209 -6.89 -2.47 13.78
CA ILE A 209 -6.48 -1.85 12.52
C ILE A 209 -5.95 -0.44 12.74
N GLN A 210 -4.98 -0.03 11.94
CA GLN A 210 -4.46 1.34 11.86
C GLN A 210 -4.85 1.95 10.50
N PRO A 211 -6.04 2.59 10.42
CA PRO A 211 -6.72 2.90 9.16
C PRO A 211 -6.14 4.15 8.45
N GLY A 212 -4.84 4.15 8.18
CA GLY A 212 -4.14 5.22 7.47
C GLY A 212 -2.64 4.92 7.35
N TYR A 213 -1.82 5.91 6.96
CA TYR A 213 -0.36 5.78 6.94
C TYR A 213 0.29 6.41 8.19
N PHE A 214 0.70 5.58 9.14
CA PHE A 214 1.07 5.97 10.51
C PHE A 214 2.56 6.34 10.67
N LYS A 215 3.26 6.56 9.56
CA LYS A 215 4.70 6.86 9.55
C LYS A 215 5.08 8.08 10.40
N SER A 216 4.27 9.14 10.33
CA SER A 216 4.37 10.31 11.19
C SER A 216 3.03 11.05 11.20
N PRO A 217 2.77 11.94 12.17
CA PRO A 217 1.54 12.75 12.18
C PRO A 217 1.35 13.58 10.91
N GLN A 218 2.45 14.10 10.35
CA GLN A 218 2.42 14.83 9.08
C GLN A 218 1.99 13.92 7.92
N ILE A 219 2.63 12.76 7.76
CA ILE A 219 2.31 11.81 6.68
C ILE A 219 0.87 11.32 6.83
N TRP A 220 0.41 11.04 8.04
CA TRP A 220 -0.97 10.62 8.31
C TRP A 220 -1.99 11.69 7.89
N ALA A 221 -1.71 12.97 8.17
CA ALA A 221 -2.59 14.08 7.79
C ALA A 221 -2.57 14.38 6.28
N GLU A 222 -1.44 14.14 5.61
CA GLU A 222 -1.27 14.38 4.17
C GLU A 222 -1.90 13.30 3.29
N ASN A 223 -2.00 12.06 3.76
CA ASN A 223 -2.52 10.92 2.99
C ASN A 223 -4.00 10.66 3.29
N ASN A 224 -4.68 9.95 2.39
CA ASN A 224 -6.02 9.47 2.66
C ASN A 224 -6.01 8.39 3.75
N ARG A 225 -7.08 8.39 4.55
CA ARG A 225 -7.28 7.47 5.68
C ARG A 225 -8.56 6.70 5.44
N LEU A 226 -8.59 5.42 5.80
CA LEU A 226 -9.78 4.60 5.62
C LEU A 226 -10.90 5.14 6.51
N ALA A 227 -12.03 5.51 5.92
CA ALA A 227 -13.23 5.88 6.67
C ALA A 227 -14.18 4.69 6.79
N SER A 228 -14.35 3.92 5.71
CA SER A 228 -15.07 2.65 5.74
C SER A 228 -14.55 1.65 4.73
N VAL A 229 -14.70 0.38 5.06
CA VAL A 229 -14.43 -0.77 4.17
C VAL A 229 -15.58 -1.77 4.25
N THR A 230 -15.80 -2.52 3.17
CA THR A 230 -16.57 -3.76 3.26
C THR A 230 -15.61 -4.93 3.42
N ALA A 231 -15.70 -5.63 4.55
CA ALA A 231 -14.98 -6.87 4.81
C ALA A 231 -15.78 -8.07 4.28
N TYR A 232 -15.14 -8.89 3.47
CA TYR A 232 -15.67 -10.16 2.97
C TYR A 232 -14.91 -11.33 3.59
N PHE A 233 -15.60 -12.43 3.84
CA PHE A 233 -15.07 -13.61 4.52
C PHE A 233 -15.26 -14.87 3.67
N SER A 234 -14.51 -15.94 4.00
CA SER A 234 -14.55 -17.18 3.22
C SER A 234 -15.84 -17.99 3.36
N ASP A 235 -16.62 -17.75 4.41
CA ASP A 235 -17.95 -18.33 4.58
C ASP A 235 -19.02 -17.67 3.68
N GLY A 236 -18.62 -16.64 2.91
CA GLY A 236 -19.49 -15.87 2.02
C GLY A 236 -20.18 -14.69 2.70
N SER A 237 -20.01 -14.49 4.01
CA SER A 237 -20.55 -13.35 4.72
C SER A 237 -19.75 -12.06 4.45
N SER A 238 -20.36 -10.92 4.77
CA SER A 238 -19.70 -9.62 4.76
C SER A 238 -20.13 -8.72 5.91
N ARG A 239 -19.29 -7.72 6.22
CA ARG A 239 -19.52 -6.69 7.23
C ARG A 239 -18.98 -5.34 6.73
N ASP A 240 -19.76 -4.29 6.90
CA ASP A 240 -19.24 -2.93 6.74
C ASP A 240 -18.55 -2.49 8.02
N LEU A 241 -17.28 -2.12 7.92
CA LEU A 241 -16.47 -1.63 9.03
C LEU A 241 -16.27 -0.12 8.84
N ASN A 242 -16.49 0.64 9.91
CA ASN A 242 -16.33 2.09 9.91
C ASN A 242 -15.22 2.46 10.90
N PHE A 243 -14.44 3.47 10.55
CA PHE A 243 -13.31 3.95 11.33
C PHE A 243 -13.49 5.43 11.64
N THR A 244 -13.01 5.86 12.79
CA THR A 244 -12.96 7.28 13.16
C THR A 244 -11.72 7.95 12.56
N ASP A 245 -11.76 9.27 12.34
CA ASP A 245 -10.63 10.00 11.79
C ASP A 245 -9.56 10.33 12.86
N HIS A 246 -8.95 9.30 13.42
CA HIS A 246 -7.93 9.40 14.45
C HIS A 246 -6.70 8.54 14.14
N MET A 247 -5.52 9.06 14.46
CA MET A 247 -4.23 8.38 14.30
C MET A 247 -3.96 7.40 15.45
N ASP A 248 -4.86 6.45 15.66
CA ASP A 248 -4.75 5.41 16.68
C ASP A 248 -5.11 4.01 16.13
N SER A 249 -4.78 2.98 16.92
CA SER A 249 -5.23 1.62 16.60
C SER A 249 -6.71 1.52 16.97
N GLN A 250 -7.55 1.15 16.01
CA GLN A 250 -8.98 1.01 16.19
C GLN A 250 -9.37 -0.47 16.25
N ARG A 251 -10.44 -0.74 17.00
CA ARG A 251 -10.90 -2.08 17.33
C ARG A 251 -12.30 -2.28 16.76
N VAL A 252 -12.50 -3.34 15.98
CA VAL A 252 -13.80 -3.65 15.37
C VAL A 252 -14.23 -5.07 15.71
N ASP A 253 -15.32 -5.19 16.47
CA ASP A 253 -15.94 -6.45 16.84
C ASP A 253 -16.71 -7.04 15.65
N LEU A 254 -16.45 -8.31 15.34
CA LEU A 254 -17.09 -9.06 14.25
C LEU A 254 -18.07 -10.13 14.75
N GLY A 255 -18.05 -10.42 16.06
CA GLY A 255 -18.79 -11.51 16.68
C GLY A 255 -17.99 -12.81 16.61
N SER A 256 -18.44 -13.78 15.81
CA SER A 256 -17.69 -15.01 15.54
C SER A 256 -17.92 -15.39 14.09
N ILE A 257 -16.86 -15.31 13.28
CA ILE A 257 -16.90 -15.62 11.85
C ILE A 257 -15.88 -16.71 11.57
N LYS A 258 -16.35 -17.86 11.12
CA LYS A 258 -15.47 -18.95 10.70
C LYS A 258 -14.91 -18.65 9.32
N THR A 259 -13.61 -18.43 9.21
CA THR A 259 -13.03 -17.97 7.94
C THR A 259 -11.58 -18.42 7.73
N ARG A 260 -11.20 -18.58 6.46
CA ARG A 260 -9.83 -18.79 5.97
C ARG A 260 -9.19 -17.53 5.39
N TRP A 261 -9.97 -16.48 5.14
CA TRP A 261 -9.46 -15.23 4.60
C TRP A 261 -10.36 -14.04 4.94
N VAL A 262 -9.77 -12.85 5.00
CA VAL A 262 -10.50 -11.57 5.11
C VAL A 262 -10.07 -10.70 3.94
N LYS A 263 -11.02 -10.19 3.17
CA LYS A 263 -10.77 -9.20 2.11
C LYS A 263 -11.45 -7.89 2.47
N LEU A 264 -10.68 -6.83 2.61
CA LEU A 264 -11.18 -5.48 2.84
C LEU A 264 -11.22 -4.72 1.52
N VAL A 265 -12.40 -4.23 1.14
CA VAL A 265 -12.60 -3.38 -0.04
C VAL A 265 -12.85 -1.95 0.42
N ILE A 266 -12.08 -0.99 -0.10
CA ILE A 266 -12.20 0.43 0.26
C ILE A 266 -13.55 0.96 -0.21
N LYS A 267 -14.36 1.45 0.74
CA LYS A 267 -15.70 1.98 0.48
C LYS A 267 -15.74 3.51 0.58
N SER A 268 -15.06 4.09 1.55
CA SER A 268 -14.89 5.55 1.67
C SER A 268 -13.62 5.91 2.42
N VAL A 269 -13.17 7.16 2.25
CA VAL A 269 -11.93 7.68 2.85
C VAL A 269 -12.18 9.03 3.51
N TYR A 270 -11.35 9.36 4.51
CA TYR A 270 -11.10 10.72 4.91
C TYR A 270 -9.96 11.26 4.06
N PHE A 271 -10.22 12.38 3.37
CA PHE A 271 -9.22 12.97 2.48
C PHE A 271 -8.04 13.56 3.26
N GLY A 272 -6.84 13.42 2.68
CA GLY A 272 -5.64 14.12 3.11
C GLY A 272 -5.77 15.64 2.99
N ALA A 273 -4.82 16.36 3.59
CA ALA A 273 -4.82 17.82 3.60
C ALA A 273 -4.72 18.47 2.20
N ASN A 274 -4.20 17.75 1.20
CA ASN A 274 -4.01 18.28 -0.16
C ASN A 274 -4.52 17.29 -1.21
N PRO A 275 -5.84 17.26 -1.47
CA PRO A 275 -6.41 16.31 -2.41
C PRO A 275 -6.01 16.60 -3.86
N GLY A 276 -5.62 15.57 -4.60
CA GLY A 276 -5.13 15.56 -5.97
C GLY A 276 -5.08 14.15 -6.59
N PRO A 277 -4.51 14.00 -7.80
CA PRO A 277 -4.50 12.74 -8.54
C PRO A 277 -3.62 11.64 -7.90
N THR A 278 -2.83 11.97 -6.87
CA THR A 278 -1.96 11.04 -6.12
C THR A 278 -2.44 10.82 -4.69
N ASP A 279 -3.74 10.96 -4.44
CA ASP A 279 -4.34 10.80 -3.12
C ASP A 279 -4.45 9.33 -2.74
N ASP A 280 -3.32 8.68 -2.46
CA ASP A 280 -3.37 7.26 -2.18
C ASP A 280 -3.91 6.99 -0.77
N THR A 281 -4.64 5.89 -0.63
CA THR A 281 -5.16 5.42 0.66
C THR A 281 -4.27 4.33 1.28
N GLY A 282 -3.90 4.54 2.54
CA GLY A 282 -3.00 3.64 3.27
C GLY A 282 -3.66 2.81 4.37
N LEU A 283 -3.10 1.63 4.63
CA LEU A 283 -3.34 0.81 5.82
C LEU A 283 -1.99 0.41 6.43
N SER A 284 -1.71 0.90 7.64
CA SER A 284 -0.40 0.67 8.27
C SER A 284 -0.26 -0.71 8.85
N GLU A 285 -1.24 -1.14 9.65
CA GLU A 285 -1.19 -2.42 10.34
C GLU A 285 -2.61 -2.96 10.55
N ILE A 286 -2.74 -4.28 10.51
CA ILE A 286 -3.93 -5.01 10.88
C ILE A 286 -3.56 -6.30 11.63
N ALA A 287 -4.33 -6.62 12.65
CA ALA A 287 -4.22 -7.85 13.40
C ALA A 287 -5.61 -8.46 13.61
N PHE A 288 -5.62 -9.78 13.79
CA PHE A 288 -6.82 -10.60 13.90
C PHE A 288 -6.83 -11.29 15.26
N GLU A 289 -7.88 -11.10 16.06
CA GLU A 289 -8.10 -11.89 17.28
C GLU A 289 -9.04 -13.06 16.97
N TRP A 290 -8.62 -14.27 17.31
CA TRP A 290 -9.26 -15.51 16.94
C TRP A 290 -9.02 -16.61 17.98
N ASP A 291 -9.87 -17.64 17.96
CA ASP A 291 -9.82 -18.83 18.81
C ASP A 291 -9.33 -20.08 18.07
#